data_AF-A0A7R9Q153-F1
#
_entry.id   AF-A0A7R9Q153-F1
#
_cell.length_a   1.000
_cell.length_b   1.000
_cell.length_c   1.000
_cell.angle_alpha   90.00
_cell.angle_beta   90.00
_cell.angle_gamma   90.00
#
_symmetry.space_group_name_H-M   'P 1'
#
loop_
_entity.id
_entity.type
_entity.pdbx_description
1 polymer ?
#
loop_
_entity_poly.entity_id
_entity_poly.type
_entity_poly.pdbx_seq_one_letter_code
_entity_poly.pdbx_strand_id
1 'polypeptide(L)'
;MGYDLSRFESEVDDELKCPICCSVLEEAVQAPDCEHTFCNDCINEWLQRQNNCPVDRQPLNSGDLKPAPRVLRNFLAKLDIKCEY
;
A
#
# COMPACT_ATOMS: atom_id res chain seq x y z
N MET A 1 -7.44 -5.78 4.19
CA MET A 1 -7.15 -4.36 3.91
C MET A 1 -6.16 -3.84 4.95
N GLY A 2 -4.88 -3.81 4.60
CA GLY A 2 -3.78 -3.26 5.41
C GLY A 2 -3.49 -4.04 6.69
N TYR A 3 -2.23 -4.06 7.12
CA TYR A 3 -1.88 -4.61 8.43
C TYR A 3 -2.02 -3.53 9.52
N ASP A 4 -2.72 -3.88 10.60
CA ASP A 4 -2.91 -3.00 11.74
C ASP A 4 -1.57 -2.57 12.37
N LEU A 5 -1.44 -1.26 12.65
CA LEU A 5 -0.21 -0.67 13.18
C LEU A 5 0.17 -1.22 14.56
N SER A 6 -0.79 -1.68 15.37
CA SER A 6 -0.51 -2.22 16.70
C SER A 6 0.32 -3.51 16.67
N ARG A 7 0.32 -4.21 15.53
CA ARG A 7 1.09 -5.46 15.33
C ARG A 7 2.59 -5.24 15.25
N PHE A 8 3.05 -4.01 15.03
CA PHE A 8 4.46 -3.69 14.86
C PHE A 8 5.09 -3.24 16.19
N GLU A 9 6.34 -3.62 16.41
CA GLU A 9 7.07 -3.29 17.65
C GLU A 9 7.41 -1.80 17.74
N SER A 10 7.76 -1.20 16.61
CA SER A 10 8.16 0.20 16.47
C SER A 10 7.21 0.99 15.58
N GLU A 11 7.38 2.30 15.58
CA GLU A 11 6.70 3.17 14.60
C GLU A 11 7.06 2.73 13.18
N VAL A 12 6.03 2.59 12.36
CA VAL A 12 6.18 2.24 10.94
C VAL A 12 6.30 3.53 10.14
N ASP A 13 7.29 3.57 9.25
CA ASP A 13 7.51 4.69 8.34
C ASP A 13 6.27 4.97 7.48
N ASP A 14 5.96 6.24 7.24
CA ASP A 14 4.78 6.64 6.45
C ASP A 14 4.87 6.19 4.99
N GLU A 15 6.07 6.01 4.43
CA GLU A 15 6.27 5.47 3.08
C GLU A 15 5.82 4.00 2.95
N LEU A 16 5.67 3.29 4.08
CA LEU A 16 5.21 1.90 4.13
C LEU A 16 3.71 1.78 4.42
N LYS A 17 3.00 2.90 4.55
CA LYS A 17 1.56 2.94 4.83
C LYS A 17 0.77 3.18 3.55
N CYS A 18 -0.39 2.55 3.48
CA CYS A 18 -1.35 2.79 2.42
C CYS A 18 -2.02 4.16 2.65
N PRO A 19 -2.01 5.08 1.69
CA PRO A 19 -2.64 6.40 1.85
C PRO A 19 -4.18 6.35 1.86
N ILE A 20 -4.78 5.19 1.55
CA ILE A 20 -6.24 5.00 1.58
C ILE A 20 -6.72 4.55 2.95
N CYS A 21 -6.11 3.50 3.51
CA CYS A 21 -6.54 2.93 4.80
C CYS A 21 -5.68 3.37 5.99
N CYS A 22 -4.59 4.10 5.75
CA CYS A 22 -3.63 4.57 6.75
C CYS A 22 -2.93 3.46 7.57
N SER A 23 -3.06 2.21 7.14
CA SER A 23 -2.42 1.03 7.73
C SER A 23 -1.21 0.58 6.90
N VAL A 24 -0.40 -0.33 7.42
CA VAL A 24 0.76 -0.85 6.69
C VAL A 24 0.30 -1.59 5.42
N LEU A 25 1.03 -1.40 4.32
CA LEU A 25 0.71 -1.97 3.02
C LEU A 25 0.56 -3.51 3.06
N GLU A 26 -0.57 -3.99 2.57
CA GLU A 26 -0.90 -5.41 2.39
C GLU A 26 -1.05 -5.70 0.89
N GLU A 27 -0.39 -6.74 0.39
CA GLU A 27 -0.35 -7.07 -1.05
C GLU A 27 -0.07 -5.83 -1.93
N ALA A 28 0.95 -5.07 -1.55
CA ALA A 28 1.26 -3.77 -2.13
C ALA A 28 1.32 -3.77 -3.66
N VAL A 29 0.57 -2.85 -4.28
CA VAL A 29 0.59 -2.55 -5.72
C VAL A 29 0.90 -1.07 -5.95
N GLN A 30 1.56 -0.79 -7.07
CA GLN A 30 2.02 0.53 -7.45
C GLN A 30 1.39 0.97 -8.77
N ALA A 31 1.00 2.24 -8.83
CA ALA A 31 0.64 2.90 -10.08
C ALA A 31 1.91 3.20 -10.89
N PRO A 32 2.05 2.69 -12.13
CA PRO A 32 3.33 2.77 -12.86
C PRO A 32 3.73 4.19 -13.27
N ASP A 33 2.77 5.06 -13.59
CA ASP A 33 3.05 6.41 -14.08
C ASP A 33 3.36 7.44 -12.98
N CYS A 34 2.90 7.21 -11.75
CA CYS A 34 3.09 8.15 -10.63
C CYS A 34 3.72 7.53 -9.38
N GLU A 35 4.05 6.24 -9.42
CA GLU A 35 4.82 5.51 -8.41
C GLU A 35 4.20 5.44 -7.00
N HIS A 36 2.97 5.93 -6.81
CA HIS A 36 2.22 5.79 -5.57
C HIS A 36 1.82 4.33 -5.31
N THR A 37 1.97 3.89 -4.06
CA THR A 37 1.73 2.50 -3.65
C THR A 37 0.54 2.41 -2.70
N PHE A 38 -0.25 1.35 -2.87
CA PHE A 38 -1.49 1.11 -2.12
C PHE A 38 -1.63 -0.38 -1.80
N CYS A 39 -2.51 -0.74 -0.86
CA CYS A 39 -2.95 -2.13 -0.74
C CYS A 39 -3.78 -2.52 -1.97
N ASN A 40 -3.65 -3.77 -2.44
CA ASN A 40 -4.38 -4.24 -3.63
C ASN A 40 -5.89 -4.01 -3.54
N ASP A 41 -6.52 -4.45 -2.45
CA ASP A 41 -7.95 -4.28 -2.24
C ASP A 41 -8.37 -2.80 -2.20
N CYS A 42 -7.59 -1.97 -1.49
CA CYS A 42 -7.92 -0.57 -1.26
C CYS A 42 -7.97 0.22 -2.58
N ILE A 43 -6.95 0.06 -3.43
CA ILE A 43 -6.93 0.78 -4.72
C ILE A 43 -7.96 0.21 -5.69
N ASN A 44 -8.22 -1.11 -5.68
CA ASN A 44 -9.25 -1.68 -6.53
C ASN A 44 -10.66 -1.18 -6.15
N GLU A 45 -10.98 -1.07 -4.87
CA GLU A 45 -12.25 -0.49 -4.42
C GLU A 45 -12.39 0.98 -4.85
N TRP A 46 -11.31 1.77 -4.77
CA TRP A 46 -11.30 3.14 -5.26
C TRP A 46 -11.56 3.22 -6.77
N LEU A 47 -10.85 2.39 -7.54
CA LEU A 47 -10.91 2.37 -9.01
C LEU A 47 -12.26 1.86 -9.56
N GLN A 48 -13.05 1.14 -8.75
CA GLN A 48 -14.45 0.84 -9.09
C GLN A 48 -15.35 2.09 -9.13
N ARG A 49 -14.96 3.15 -8.41
CA ARG A 49 -15.73 4.40 -8.31
C ARG A 49 -15.12 5.52 -9.15
N GLN A 50 -13.80 5.57 -9.24
CA GLN A 50 -13.06 6.63 -9.93
C GLN A 50 -11.80 6.11 -10.62
N ASN A 51 -11.65 6.34 -11.92
CA ASN A 51 -10.49 5.92 -12.71
C ASN A 51 -9.30 6.91 -12.60
N ASN A 52 -8.89 7.24 -11.37
CA ASN A 52 -7.74 8.08 -11.10
C ASN A 52 -7.01 7.67 -9.81
N CYS A 53 -5.74 8.05 -9.71
CA CYS A 53 -4.93 7.85 -8.51
C CYS A 53 -5.45 8.73 -7.35
N PRO A 54 -5.66 8.16 -6.14
CA PRO A 54 -6.16 8.90 -4.98
C PRO A 54 -5.28 10.08 -4.51
N VAL A 55 -3.98 10.05 -4.82
CA VAL A 55 -2.99 10.99 -4.28
C VAL A 55 -2.84 12.23 -5.16
N ASP A 56 -2.67 12.03 -6.47
CA ASP A 56 -2.35 13.08 -7.44
C ASP A 56 -3.36 13.21 -8.58
N ARG A 57 -4.41 12.37 -8.58
CA ARG A 57 -5.50 12.34 -9.57
C ARG A 57 -5.06 12.05 -11.00
N GLN A 58 -3.86 11.48 -11.19
CA GLN A 58 -3.44 10.98 -12.49
C GLN A 58 -4.38 9.87 -12.98
N PRO A 59 -4.66 9.74 -14.30
CA PRO A 59 -5.48 8.66 -14.84
C PRO A 59 -4.91 7.30 -14.45
N LEU A 60 -5.75 6.42 -13.91
CA LEU A 60 -5.33 5.10 -13.45
C LEU A 60 -6.49 4.11 -13.54
N ASN A 61 -6.24 2.90 -14.02
CA ASN A 61 -7.21 1.81 -14.04
C ASN A 61 -6.65 0.57 -13.35
N SER A 62 -7.53 -0.35 -12.95
CA SER A 62 -7.14 -1.57 -12.22
C SER A 62 -6.16 -2.45 -13.00
N GLY A 63 -6.22 -2.44 -14.33
CA GLY A 63 -5.30 -3.20 -15.19
C GLY A 63 -3.89 -2.61 -15.30
N ASP A 64 -3.72 -1.34 -14.94
CA ASP A 64 -2.43 -0.64 -15.02
C ASP A 64 -1.54 -0.96 -13.82
N LEU A 65 -2.15 -1.31 -12.68
CA LEU A 65 -1.48 -1.61 -11.42
C LEU A 65 -0.42 -2.71 -11.58
N LYS A 66 0.75 -2.48 -10.97
CA LYS A 66 1.85 -3.45 -10.93
C LYS A 66 2.15 -3.87 -9.50
N PRO A 67 2.70 -5.07 -9.26
CA PRO A 67 3.22 -5.42 -7.95
C PRO A 67 4.26 -4.40 -7.49
N ALA A 68 4.23 -4.00 -6.21
CA ALA A 68 5.17 -3.01 -5.70
C ALA A 68 6.64 -3.41 -5.92
N PRO A 69 7.58 -2.46 -6.01
CA PRO A 69 9.00 -2.76 -6.21
C PRO A 69 9.55 -3.74 -5.17
N ARG A 70 10.51 -4.59 -5.58
CA ARG A 70 11.12 -5.58 -4.67
C ARG A 70 11.75 -4.92 -3.45
N VAL A 71 12.30 -3.72 -3.61
CA VAL A 71 12.90 -2.94 -2.53
C VAL A 71 11.86 -2.60 -1.45
N LEU A 72 10.68 -2.11 -1.83
CA LEU A 72 9.60 -1.83 -0.89
C LEU A 72 9.12 -3.10 -0.17
N ARG A 73 8.95 -4.20 -0.91
CA ARG A 73 8.60 -5.51 -0.33
C ARG A 73 9.65 -6.00 0.67
N ASN A 74 10.94 -5.75 0.40
CA ASN A 74 12.01 -6.09 1.33
C ASN A 74 11.96 -5.23 2.60
N PHE A 75 11.59 -3.95 2.51
CA PHE A 75 11.40 -3.10 3.70
C PHE A 75 10.20 -3.54 4.53
N LEU A 76 9.06 -3.83 3.89
CA LEU A 76 7.88 -4.37 4.57
C LEU A 76 8.19 -5.68 5.31
N ALA A 77 8.95 -6.58 4.69
CA ALA A 77 9.32 -7.87 5.28
C ALA A 77 10.32 -7.77 6.45
N LYS A 78 10.95 -6.61 6.66
CA LYS A 78 11.91 -6.35 7.74
C LYS A 78 11.27 -5.66 8.94
N LEU A 79 10.00 -5.29 8.86
CA LEU A 79 9.31 -4.68 10.00
C LEU A 79 9.20 -5.70 11.14
N ASP A 80 9.67 -5.31 12.32
CA ASP A 80 9.55 -6.13 13.53
C ASP A 80 8.09 -6.15 13.99
N ILE A 81 7.56 -7.36 14.19
CA ILE A 81 6.18 -7.58 14.64
C ILE A 81 6.19 -8.14 16.06
N LYS A 82 5.22 -7.69 16.85
CA LYS A 82 4.99 -8.23 18.20
C LYS A 82 4.59 -9.69 18.07
N CYS A 83 5.36 -10.56 18.73
CA CYS A 83 4.92 -11.92 18.99
C CYS A 83 3.84 -11.86 20.07
N GLU A 84 2.65 -12.32 19.74
CA GLU A 84 1.73 -12.77 20.77
C GLU A 84 2.31 -14.10 21.28
N TYR A 85 2.54 -14.23 22.59
CA TYR A 85 3.18 -15.34 23.33
C TYR A 85 4.67 -15.18 23.66
#